data_AF-A0A9E3V9D4-F1
#
_entry.id   AF-A0A9E3V9D4-F1
#
_cell.length_a   1.000
_cell.length_b   1.000
_cell.length_c   1.000
_cell.angle_alpha   90.00
_cell.angle_beta   90.00
_cell.angle_gamma   90.00
#
_symmetry.space_group_name_H-M   'P 1'
#
loop_
_entity.id
_entity.type
_entity.pdbx_description
1 polymer ?
#
loop_
_entity_poly.entity_id
_entity_poly.type
_entity_poly.pdbx_seq_one_letter_code
_entity_poly.pdbx_strand_id
1 'polypeptide(L)'
;MFLDRREVLKQPGGSLVDVPFPVLLHALAVEERTGTLELKLRNLEKRIAFEDGAPVECASNLLHETLGKYLVAKGKLTEPQYQATLGESAATGKALGGVLVEKKLVAPFELFRHLQSNLAHKILDVFRWQDASWKLLPPSPVATPIRMNSAQLIFTGCAQLVDAQVDTLLALAPVDRVVAVTEASDAAGDLKLSAKDTRLLQRLKAGATVDELCATLGLERAVVLRRLIAFFLLGRAKVSDGKAPPQAPVAAPPPPPSAPAPAPVPAAPAGVPFLDEDAAAKDLLGAELLSFRAKDPFDLLGVSPDVQPTALQRAYLARSGALPPGRFQSAELRQKAELLAEAFARAFGALCEPEGLQLHRRRREVAKEAAQNARKSTAAEHFRIRTDLLDAGTQFDEGLKLFNSGNVGGALKYFEYACDIEPKARFRAYLALARTQSDPVRLGPKALAELGELCAAEPSCEEAWAFRGDLARGLAQPALADECYRKAYALNPNQKRYAEALQQLARGRKA
;
A
#
# COMPACT_ATOMS: atom_id res chain seq x y z
N MET A 1 0.93 23.06 13.42
CA MET A 1 1.51 23.16 12.06
C MET A 1 2.46 21.98 11.97
N PHE A 2 2.31 21.07 10.99
CA PHE A 2 3.21 19.91 10.88
C PHE A 2 4.67 20.37 10.79
N LEU A 3 5.59 19.55 11.30
CA LEU A 3 7.04 19.76 11.22
C LEU A 3 7.44 20.27 9.82
N ASP A 4 8.38 21.22 9.76
CA ASP A 4 8.86 21.74 8.47
C ASP A 4 9.42 20.58 7.65
N ARG A 5 8.90 20.42 6.43
CA ARG A 5 9.19 19.32 5.49
C ARG A 5 10.68 19.24 5.20
N ARG A 6 11.35 20.40 5.15
CA ARG A 6 12.80 20.50 4.96
C ARG A 6 13.57 20.01 6.17
N GLU A 7 13.06 20.26 7.37
CA GLU A 7 13.69 19.80 8.61
C GLU A 7 13.57 18.29 8.79
N VAL A 8 12.43 17.71 8.40
CA VAL A 8 12.22 16.25 8.41
C VAL A 8 13.30 15.53 7.60
N LEU A 9 13.70 16.07 6.45
CA LEU A 9 14.65 15.43 5.54
C LEU A 9 16.11 15.90 5.72
N LYS A 10 16.41 16.72 6.73
CA LYS A 10 17.79 17.10 7.09
C LYS A 10 18.54 15.92 7.72
N GLN A 11 17.84 15.07 8.47
CA GLN A 11 18.44 13.90 9.11
C GLN A 11 18.45 12.72 8.13
N PRO A 12 19.55 11.97 8.01
CA PRO A 12 19.62 10.80 7.14
C PRO A 12 18.89 9.58 7.71
N GLY A 13 18.33 9.68 8.92
CA GLY A 13 17.58 8.62 9.58
C GLY A 13 17.01 9.07 10.93
N GLY A 14 16.10 8.28 11.49
CA GLY A 14 15.41 8.58 12.74
C GLY A 14 14.44 7.48 13.15
N SER A 15 13.48 7.82 14.03
CA SER A 15 12.39 6.94 14.45
C SER A 15 11.05 7.41 13.87
N LEU A 16 10.14 6.47 13.58
CA LEU A 16 8.76 6.79 13.19
C LEU A 16 7.91 7.32 14.36
N VAL A 17 8.39 7.17 15.61
CA VAL A 17 7.81 7.81 16.79
C VAL A 17 7.93 9.33 16.69
N ASP A 18 9.10 9.81 16.27
CA ASP A 18 9.39 11.25 16.15
C ASP A 18 8.81 11.83 14.85
N VAL A 19 8.93 11.07 13.75
CA VAL A 19 8.43 11.46 12.44
C VAL A 19 7.55 10.34 11.87
N PRO A 20 6.23 10.41 12.07
CA PRO A 20 5.32 9.40 11.56
C PRO A 20 5.43 9.22 10.04
N PHE A 21 5.27 7.98 9.58
CA PHE A 21 5.42 7.64 8.16
C PHE A 21 4.61 8.52 7.18
N PRO A 22 3.35 8.91 7.45
CA PRO A 22 2.61 9.82 6.57
C PRO A 22 3.31 11.17 6.35
N VAL A 23 3.95 11.70 7.40
CA VAL A 23 4.70 12.97 7.35
C VAL A 23 5.97 12.80 6.53
N LEU A 24 6.69 11.71 6.75
CA LEU A 24 7.92 11.38 6.01
C LEU A 24 7.64 11.17 4.52
N LEU A 25 6.60 10.39 4.18
CA LEU A 25 6.19 10.15 2.79
C LEU A 25 5.76 11.45 2.10
N HIS A 26 5.04 12.31 2.82
CA HIS A 26 4.65 13.62 2.30
C HIS A 26 5.86 14.54 2.07
N ALA A 27 6.83 14.56 2.99
CA ALA A 27 8.05 15.35 2.84
C ALA A 27 8.88 14.89 1.63
N LEU A 28 9.05 13.58 1.46
CA LEU A 28 9.72 12.99 0.29
C LEU A 28 9.03 13.38 -1.03
N ALA A 29 7.69 13.37 -1.05
CA ALA A 29 6.90 13.72 -2.23
C ALA A 29 7.03 15.20 -2.60
N VAL A 30 6.93 16.11 -1.63
CA VAL A 30 6.97 17.56 -1.87
C VAL A 30 8.38 18.03 -2.24
N GLU A 31 9.42 17.49 -1.61
CA GLU A 31 10.81 17.86 -1.89
C GLU A 31 11.40 17.06 -3.07
N GLU A 32 10.56 16.34 -3.82
CA GLU A 32 10.92 15.55 -5.00
C GLU A 32 12.18 14.68 -4.79
N ARG A 33 12.31 14.09 -3.60
CA ARG A 33 13.54 13.38 -3.23
C ARG A 33 13.64 12.05 -3.95
N THR A 34 14.78 11.82 -4.59
CA THR A 34 15.17 10.53 -5.18
C THR A 34 16.13 9.80 -4.24
N GLY A 35 15.83 8.55 -3.90
CA GLY A 35 16.58 7.78 -2.91
C GLY A 35 15.86 6.51 -2.45
N THR A 36 16.47 5.77 -1.53
CA THR A 36 15.86 4.55 -0.97
C THR A 36 15.61 4.73 0.52
N LEU A 37 14.35 4.67 0.94
CA LEU A 37 13.95 4.68 2.34
C LEU A 37 14.00 3.25 2.90
N GLU A 38 14.92 2.99 3.80
CA GLU A 38 14.99 1.75 4.57
C GLU A 38 14.22 1.93 5.88
N LEU A 39 13.33 0.98 6.18
CA LEU A 39 12.49 0.93 7.37
C LEU A 39 12.72 -0.40 8.07
N LYS A 40 12.97 -0.36 9.39
CA LYS A 40 13.12 -1.57 10.21
C LYS A 40 12.27 -1.48 11.47
N LEU A 41 11.37 -2.45 11.64
CA LEU A 41 10.60 -2.67 12.86
C LEU A 41 10.91 -4.07 13.36
N ARG A 42 11.79 -4.17 14.38
CA ARG A 42 12.28 -5.47 14.89
C ARG A 42 12.89 -6.31 13.76
N ASN A 43 12.23 -7.41 13.38
CA ASN A 43 12.66 -8.28 12.28
C ASN A 43 12.02 -7.90 10.94
N LEU A 44 11.05 -6.99 10.91
CA LEU A 44 10.42 -6.53 9.68
C LEU A 44 11.31 -5.51 9.00
N GLU A 45 11.54 -5.70 7.70
CA GLU A 45 12.37 -4.83 6.89
C GLU A 45 11.67 -4.48 5.58
N LYS A 46 11.59 -3.18 5.30
CA LYS A 46 11.09 -2.68 4.02
C LYS A 46 12.06 -1.66 3.44
N ARG A 47 12.26 -1.71 2.13
CA ARG A 47 13.05 -0.73 1.38
C ARG A 47 12.20 -0.17 0.25
N ILE A 48 11.89 1.11 0.31
CA ILE A 48 11.06 1.81 -0.67
C ILE A 48 11.96 2.72 -1.50
N ALA A 49 12.02 2.48 -2.81
CA ALA A 49 12.72 3.36 -3.74
C ALA A 49 11.81 4.49 -4.21
N PHE A 50 12.36 5.70 -4.26
CA PHE A 50 11.70 6.93 -4.69
C PHE A 50 12.43 7.54 -5.88
N GLU A 51 11.67 8.04 -6.84
CA GLU A 51 12.13 8.80 -8.00
C GLU A 51 11.26 10.06 -8.09
N ASP A 52 11.89 11.23 -8.00
CA ASP A 52 11.27 12.56 -7.91
C ASP A 52 10.06 12.57 -6.95
N GLY A 53 10.28 12.07 -5.73
CA GLY A 53 9.28 12.02 -4.66
C GLY A 53 8.17 10.97 -4.81
N ALA A 54 8.15 10.20 -5.91
CA ALA A 54 7.18 9.14 -6.14
C ALA A 54 7.74 7.76 -5.80
N PRO A 55 7.04 6.92 -5.03
CA PRO A 55 7.43 5.52 -4.82
C PRO A 55 7.37 4.74 -6.14
N VAL A 56 8.46 4.04 -6.45
CA VAL A 56 8.59 3.26 -7.70
C VAL A 56 8.82 1.76 -7.47
N GLU A 57 9.40 1.40 -6.33
CA GLU A 57 9.66 0.00 -5.95
C GLU A 57 9.60 -0.17 -4.43
N CYS A 58 9.22 -1.36 -3.96
CA CYS A 58 9.28 -1.72 -2.55
C CYS A 58 9.69 -3.19 -2.40
N ALA A 59 10.85 -3.39 -1.78
CA ALA A 59 11.29 -4.70 -1.29
C ALA A 59 10.81 -4.89 0.16
N SER A 60 10.38 -6.10 0.48
CA SER A 60 9.89 -6.50 1.80
C SER A 60 10.39 -7.91 2.11
N ASN A 61 10.62 -8.20 3.37
CA ASN A 61 10.94 -9.54 3.84
C ASN A 61 9.70 -10.37 4.26
N LEU A 62 8.48 -9.88 4.02
CA LEU A 62 7.25 -10.61 4.31
C LEU A 62 6.84 -11.55 3.17
N LEU A 63 6.58 -12.82 3.48
CA LEU A 63 6.23 -13.85 2.49
C LEU A 63 4.91 -13.52 1.77
N HIS A 64 3.87 -13.12 2.50
CA HIS A 64 2.55 -12.84 1.93
C HIS A 64 2.55 -11.60 1.01
N GLU A 65 3.58 -10.75 1.09
CA GLU A 65 3.75 -9.58 0.23
C GLU A 65 4.51 -9.88 -1.06
N THR A 66 5.10 -11.07 -1.21
CA THR A 66 5.72 -11.48 -2.46
C THR A 66 4.68 -11.55 -3.58
N LEU A 67 5.09 -11.26 -4.82
CA LEU A 67 4.16 -11.23 -5.97
C LEU A 67 3.38 -12.54 -6.11
N GLY A 68 4.06 -13.69 -5.97
CA GLY A 68 3.43 -14.99 -6.11
C GLY A 68 2.35 -15.24 -5.06
N LYS A 69 2.68 -15.08 -3.77
CA LYS A 69 1.70 -15.25 -2.68
C LYS A 69 0.59 -14.21 -2.72
N TYR A 70 0.90 -12.97 -3.10
CA TYR A 70 -0.11 -11.93 -3.34
C TYR A 70 -1.12 -12.35 -4.42
N LEU A 71 -0.65 -12.90 -5.56
CA LEU A 71 -1.53 -13.36 -6.64
C LEU A 71 -2.37 -14.58 -6.23
N VAL A 72 -1.81 -15.49 -5.41
CA VAL A 72 -2.57 -16.61 -4.82
C VAL A 72 -3.67 -16.09 -3.90
N ALA A 73 -3.35 -15.15 -3.01
CA ALA A 73 -4.33 -14.53 -2.11
C ALA A 73 -5.45 -13.78 -2.85
N LYS A 74 -5.17 -13.24 -4.05
CA LYS A 74 -6.16 -12.62 -4.93
C LYS A 74 -6.94 -13.62 -5.81
N GLY A 75 -6.67 -14.93 -5.69
CA GLY A 75 -7.31 -15.98 -6.47
C GLY A 75 -6.92 -16.00 -7.95
N LYS A 76 -5.81 -15.35 -8.31
CA LYS A 76 -5.29 -15.28 -9.69
C LYS A 76 -4.35 -16.41 -10.04
N LEU A 77 -3.73 -17.00 -9.03
CA LEU A 77 -2.95 -18.22 -9.15
C LEU A 77 -3.44 -19.24 -8.13
N THR A 78 -3.43 -20.51 -8.51
CA THR A 78 -3.55 -21.60 -7.54
C THR A 78 -2.20 -21.87 -6.88
N GLU A 79 -2.19 -22.45 -5.67
CA GLU A 79 -0.94 -22.81 -5.00
C GLU A 79 -0.06 -23.74 -5.87
N PRO A 80 -0.59 -24.77 -6.58
CA PRO A 80 0.22 -25.58 -7.50
C PRO A 80 0.83 -24.77 -8.66
N GLN A 81 0.09 -23.83 -9.24
CA GLN A 81 0.60 -22.96 -10.31
C GLN A 81 1.72 -22.05 -9.80
N TYR A 82 1.56 -21.49 -8.60
CA TYR A 82 2.60 -20.69 -7.96
C TYR A 82 3.87 -21.51 -7.73
N GLN A 83 3.77 -22.72 -7.16
CA GLN A 83 4.95 -23.55 -6.92
C GLN A 83 5.67 -23.94 -8.23
N ALA A 84 4.93 -24.31 -9.27
CA ALA A 84 5.50 -24.64 -10.57
C ALA A 84 6.19 -23.43 -11.26
N THR A 85 5.60 -22.24 -11.16
CA THR A 85 6.18 -21.01 -11.74
C THR A 85 7.37 -20.50 -10.94
N LEU A 86 7.34 -20.65 -9.61
CA LEU A 86 8.45 -20.34 -8.73
C LEU A 86 9.65 -21.26 -9.01
N GLY A 87 9.43 -22.57 -9.14
CA GLY A 87 10.48 -23.53 -9.46
C GLY A 87 11.15 -23.22 -10.80
N GLU A 88 10.38 -22.85 -11.82
CA GLU A 88 10.93 -22.45 -13.12
C GLU A 88 11.67 -21.11 -13.07
N SER A 89 11.14 -20.13 -12.34
CA SER A 89 11.82 -18.84 -12.12
C SER A 89 13.19 -19.06 -11.45
N ALA A 90 13.25 -19.93 -10.44
CA ALA A 90 14.49 -20.30 -9.77
C ALA A 90 15.47 -21.05 -10.70
N ALA A 91 14.97 -21.98 -11.53
CA ALA A 91 15.80 -22.75 -12.45
C ALA A 91 16.35 -21.92 -13.63
N THR A 92 15.56 -20.96 -14.12
CA THR A 92 15.91 -20.14 -15.30
C THR A 92 16.58 -18.82 -14.96
N GLY A 93 16.48 -18.36 -13.71
CA GLY A 93 16.90 -17.01 -13.32
C GLY A 93 16.09 -15.92 -14.00
N LYS A 94 14.84 -16.19 -14.41
CA LYS A 94 13.91 -15.19 -14.92
C LYS A 94 13.05 -14.64 -13.79
N ALA A 95 12.68 -13.37 -13.86
CA ALA A 95 11.72 -12.77 -12.93
C ALA A 95 10.37 -13.50 -12.97
N LEU A 96 9.78 -13.79 -11.81
CA LEU A 96 8.51 -14.53 -11.67
C LEU A 96 7.40 -13.94 -12.57
N GLY A 97 7.29 -12.61 -12.63
CA GLY A 97 6.31 -11.93 -13.49
C GLY A 97 6.47 -12.28 -14.98
N GLY A 98 7.71 -12.39 -15.47
CA GLY A 98 7.98 -12.80 -16.85
C GLY A 98 7.52 -14.22 -17.13
N VAL A 99 7.83 -15.16 -16.22
CA VAL A 99 7.40 -16.57 -16.32
C VAL A 99 5.87 -16.68 -16.34
N LEU A 100 5.17 -15.88 -15.54
CA LEU A 100 3.71 -15.87 -15.49
C LEU A 100 3.07 -15.42 -16.82
N VAL A 101 3.66 -14.44 -17.48
CA VAL A 101 3.21 -13.95 -18.80
C VAL A 101 3.54 -14.97 -19.89
N GLU A 102 4.75 -15.53 -19.90
CA GLU A 102 5.17 -16.55 -20.87
C GLU A 102 4.25 -17.78 -20.83
N LYS A 103 3.85 -18.22 -19.61
CA LYS A 103 2.90 -19.31 -19.41
C LYS A 103 1.44 -18.94 -19.63
N LYS A 104 1.14 -17.69 -20.01
CA LYS A 104 -0.22 -17.16 -20.19
C LYS A 104 -1.11 -17.35 -18.95
N LEU A 105 -0.52 -17.38 -17.76
CA LEU A 105 -1.25 -17.46 -16.49
C LEU A 105 -1.80 -16.10 -16.09
N VAL A 106 -1.11 -15.02 -16.47
CA VAL A 106 -1.53 -13.64 -16.23
C VAL A 106 -1.26 -12.81 -17.48
N ALA A 107 -2.26 -12.05 -17.94
CA ALA A 107 -2.08 -11.14 -19.06
C ALA A 107 -1.11 -9.99 -18.71
N PRO A 108 -0.31 -9.45 -19.65
CA PRO A 108 0.69 -8.41 -19.36
C PRO A 108 0.11 -7.18 -18.65
N PHE A 109 -1.02 -6.67 -19.14
CA PHE A 109 -1.67 -5.50 -18.53
C PHE A 109 -2.23 -5.81 -17.14
N GLU A 110 -2.73 -7.03 -16.94
CA GLU A 110 -3.17 -7.48 -15.63
C GLU A 110 -1.99 -7.61 -14.65
N LEU A 111 -0.86 -8.16 -15.09
CA LEU A 111 0.35 -8.25 -14.28
C LEU A 111 0.81 -6.85 -13.86
N PHE A 112 0.82 -5.87 -14.76
CA PHE A 112 1.16 -4.49 -14.44
C PHE A 112 0.25 -3.93 -13.32
N ARG A 113 -1.07 -4.13 -13.42
CA ARG A 113 -2.03 -3.71 -12.38
C ARG A 113 -1.80 -4.41 -11.04
N HIS A 114 -1.47 -5.71 -11.07
CA HIS A 114 -1.17 -6.47 -9.85
C HIS A 114 0.15 -6.04 -9.21
N LEU A 115 1.17 -5.71 -10.00
CA LEU A 115 2.42 -5.15 -9.48
C LEU A 115 2.19 -3.79 -8.82
N GLN A 116 1.41 -2.89 -9.44
CA GLN A 116 1.03 -1.61 -8.83
C GLN A 116 0.28 -1.82 -7.50
N SER A 117 -0.67 -2.77 -7.48
CA SER A 117 -1.46 -3.08 -6.29
C SER A 117 -0.62 -3.73 -5.19
N ASN A 118 0.31 -4.61 -5.55
CA ASN A 118 1.24 -5.24 -4.62
C ASN A 118 2.23 -4.22 -4.03
N LEU A 119 2.74 -3.30 -4.85
CA LEU A 119 3.56 -2.18 -4.39
C LEU A 119 2.80 -1.29 -3.40
N ALA A 120 1.57 -0.91 -3.75
CA ALA A 120 0.70 -0.16 -2.85
C ALA A 120 0.48 -0.90 -1.53
N HIS A 121 0.18 -2.21 -1.58
CA HIS A 121 -0.02 -3.05 -0.40
C HIS A 121 1.19 -3.01 0.54
N LYS A 122 2.40 -3.18 0.00
CA LYS A 122 3.65 -3.15 0.78
C LYS A 122 3.88 -1.82 1.47
N ILE A 123 3.60 -0.71 0.79
CA ILE A 123 3.81 0.64 1.32
C ILE A 123 2.72 1.00 2.34
N LEU A 124 1.47 0.64 2.07
CA LEU A 124 0.34 0.91 2.96
C LEU A 124 0.50 0.20 4.32
N ASP A 125 1.10 -0.98 4.34
CA ASP A 125 1.41 -1.69 5.59
C ASP A 125 2.26 -0.86 6.57
N VAL A 126 3.20 -0.05 6.07
CA VAL A 126 4.08 0.80 6.89
C VAL A 126 3.31 1.85 7.67
N PHE A 127 2.12 2.26 7.23
CA PHE A 127 1.31 3.23 7.98
C PHE A 127 0.94 2.74 9.37
N ARG A 128 0.96 1.43 9.60
CA ARG A 128 0.64 0.79 10.88
C ARG A 128 1.85 0.68 11.81
N TRP A 129 3.05 0.96 11.30
CA TRP A 129 4.30 0.82 12.05
C TRP A 129 4.50 2.05 12.95
N GLN A 130 4.69 1.82 14.26
CA GLN A 130 4.85 2.88 15.25
C GLN A 130 6.32 3.10 15.63
N ASP A 131 7.00 2.02 16.03
CA ASP A 131 8.35 2.07 16.60
C ASP A 131 9.44 1.64 15.60
N ALA A 132 9.24 1.95 14.32
CA ALA A 132 10.22 1.59 13.31
C ALA A 132 11.33 2.63 13.21
N SER A 133 12.56 2.18 13.03
CA SER A 133 13.65 3.04 12.60
C SER A 133 13.62 3.25 11.09
N TRP A 134 14.02 4.42 10.62
CA TRP A 134 14.11 4.74 9.21
C TRP A 134 15.47 5.33 8.85
N LYS A 135 15.93 5.10 7.62
CA LYS A 135 17.15 5.68 7.05
C LYS A 135 16.94 5.99 5.58
N LEU A 136 17.41 7.15 5.14
CA LEU A 136 17.42 7.55 3.73
C LEU A 136 18.79 7.23 3.12
N LEU A 137 18.79 6.30 2.19
CA LEU A 137 19.97 5.84 1.46
C LEU A 137 20.01 6.48 0.06
N PRO A 138 21.20 6.54 -0.58
CA PRO A 138 21.31 6.90 -1.99
C PRO A 138 20.40 6.03 -2.88
N PRO A 139 19.99 6.53 -4.06
CA PRO A 139 19.11 5.80 -4.97
C PRO A 139 19.77 4.51 -5.44
N SER A 140 19.02 3.41 -5.43
CA SER A 140 19.41 2.16 -6.09
C SER A 140 18.83 2.10 -7.50
N PRO A 141 19.43 1.32 -8.43
CA PRO A 141 18.85 1.09 -9.74
C PRO A 141 17.45 0.49 -9.61
N VAL A 142 16.46 1.12 -10.23
CA VAL A 142 15.06 0.67 -10.23
C VAL A 142 14.76 0.02 -11.58
N ALA A 143 14.35 -1.25 -11.56
CA ALA A 143 14.02 -1.97 -12.78
C ALA A 143 12.55 -1.79 -13.20
N THR A 144 11.67 -1.40 -12.27
CA THR A 144 10.23 -1.34 -12.52
C THR A 144 9.78 -0.01 -13.14
N PRO A 145 8.88 -0.04 -14.13
CA PRO A 145 8.26 1.14 -14.75
C PRO A 145 7.17 1.80 -13.90
N ILE A 146 6.89 1.23 -12.73
CA ILE A 146 5.74 1.62 -11.92
C ILE A 146 6.08 2.90 -11.17
N ARG A 147 5.14 3.84 -11.20
CA ARG A 147 5.20 5.06 -10.39
C ARG A 147 3.89 5.21 -9.64
N MET A 148 3.97 5.36 -8.32
CA MET A 148 2.80 5.49 -7.45
C MET A 148 2.48 6.95 -7.19
N ASN A 149 1.18 7.26 -7.05
CA ASN A 149 0.74 8.57 -6.59
C ASN A 149 0.90 8.65 -5.06
N SER A 150 1.89 9.41 -4.59
CA SER A 150 2.17 9.61 -3.16
C SER A 150 0.98 10.20 -2.40
N ALA A 151 0.24 11.16 -2.99
CA ALA A 151 -0.93 11.75 -2.35
C ALA A 151 -2.05 10.72 -2.14
N GLN A 152 -2.28 9.84 -3.12
CA GLN A 152 -3.25 8.75 -3.00
C GLN A 152 -2.82 7.72 -1.94
N LEU A 153 -1.53 7.42 -1.85
CA LEU A 153 -0.98 6.53 -0.81
C LEU A 153 -1.13 7.12 0.59
N ILE A 154 -0.82 8.41 0.77
CA ILE A 154 -1.03 9.12 2.04
C ILE A 154 -2.51 9.09 2.43
N PHE A 155 -3.40 9.42 1.52
CA PHE A 155 -4.84 9.44 1.78
C PHE A 155 -5.38 8.05 2.16
N THR A 156 -5.01 7.03 1.39
CA THR A 156 -5.45 5.65 1.63
C THR A 156 -4.82 5.08 2.90
N GLY A 157 -3.55 5.35 3.14
CA GLY A 157 -2.77 4.83 4.28
C GLY A 157 -3.15 5.45 5.61
N CYS A 158 -3.52 6.74 5.64
CA CYS A 158 -4.01 7.37 6.86
C CYS A 158 -5.26 6.68 7.44
N ALA A 159 -6.03 5.98 6.59
CA ALA A 159 -7.16 5.16 7.03
C ALA A 159 -6.76 4.01 7.97
N GLN A 160 -5.50 3.58 7.92
CA GLN A 160 -4.97 2.43 8.65
C GLN A 160 -4.18 2.80 9.91
N LEU A 161 -4.07 4.10 10.22
CA LEU A 161 -3.38 4.58 11.41
C LEU A 161 -4.02 4.02 12.68
N VAL A 162 -3.17 3.57 13.59
CA VAL A 162 -3.61 3.17 14.94
C VAL A 162 -3.91 4.39 15.79
N ASP A 163 -4.69 4.23 16.85
CA ASP A 163 -5.20 5.38 17.63
C ASP A 163 -4.07 6.21 18.26
N ALA A 164 -3.00 5.57 18.76
CA ALA A 164 -1.83 6.28 19.29
C ALA A 164 -1.13 7.17 18.24
N GLN A 165 -1.09 6.74 16.97
CA GLN A 165 -0.55 7.57 15.88
C GLN A 165 -1.50 8.71 15.53
N VAL A 166 -2.81 8.45 15.56
CA VAL A 166 -3.83 9.49 15.37
C VAL A 166 -3.66 10.57 16.43
N ASP A 167 -3.57 10.21 17.71
CA ASP A 167 -3.37 11.16 18.80
C ASP A 167 -2.08 11.96 18.65
N THR A 168 -0.99 11.30 18.27
CA THR A 168 0.31 11.97 18.00
C THR A 168 0.19 12.98 16.86
N LEU A 169 -0.46 12.61 15.76
CA LEU A 169 -0.62 13.47 14.59
C LEU A 169 -1.62 14.62 14.84
N LEU A 170 -2.65 14.40 15.66
CA LEU A 170 -3.59 15.44 16.10
C LEU A 170 -2.95 16.39 17.11
N ALA A 171 -2.02 15.94 17.96
CA ALA A 171 -1.28 16.83 18.85
C ALA A 171 -0.44 17.86 18.07
N LEU A 172 0.05 17.50 16.87
CA LEU A 172 0.75 18.40 15.95
C LEU A 172 -0.19 19.41 15.24
N ALA A 173 -1.50 19.18 15.29
CA ALA A 173 -2.54 19.97 14.65
C ALA A 173 -3.83 19.94 15.50
N PRO A 174 -3.98 20.78 16.54
CA PRO A 174 -5.12 20.70 17.47
C PRO A 174 -6.44 20.83 16.72
N VAL A 175 -7.25 19.76 16.71
CA VAL A 175 -8.47 19.63 15.89
C VAL A 175 -9.72 20.16 16.60
N ASP A 176 -9.58 20.74 17.78
CA ASP A 176 -10.70 21.30 18.55
C ASP A 176 -11.21 22.64 18.02
N ARG A 177 -10.66 23.15 16.90
CA ARG A 177 -11.09 24.41 16.27
C ARG A 177 -11.18 24.32 14.76
N VAL A 178 -12.22 24.98 14.25
CA VAL A 178 -12.67 25.14 12.85
C VAL A 178 -11.61 24.78 11.81
N VAL A 179 -11.95 23.82 10.95
CA VAL A 179 -11.11 23.44 9.82
C VAL A 179 -11.38 24.41 8.66
N ALA A 180 -10.42 25.26 8.33
CA ALA A 180 -10.44 26.05 7.11
C ALA A 180 -9.90 25.21 5.95
N VAL A 181 -10.73 24.94 4.95
CA VAL A 181 -10.27 24.26 3.73
C VAL A 181 -9.57 25.27 2.83
N THR A 182 -8.36 24.95 2.42
CA THR A 182 -7.62 25.70 1.40
C THR A 182 -7.99 25.20 0.01
N GLU A 183 -8.08 26.12 -0.95
CA GLU A 183 -8.04 25.72 -2.37
C GLU A 183 -6.69 25.06 -2.61
N ALA A 184 -6.73 23.88 -3.22
CA ALA A 184 -5.55 23.05 -3.38
C ALA A 184 -4.53 23.76 -4.27
N SER A 185 -3.27 23.78 -3.87
CA SER A 185 -2.19 23.99 -4.82
C SER A 185 -2.10 22.75 -5.71
N ASP A 186 -2.03 22.96 -7.02
CA ASP A 186 -2.04 21.95 -8.09
C ASP A 186 -0.90 20.91 -7.99
N ALA A 187 0.05 21.08 -7.07
CA ALA A 187 1.20 20.19 -6.88
C ALA A 187 0.85 18.82 -6.25
N ALA A 188 -0.31 18.68 -5.61
CA ALA A 188 -0.77 17.39 -5.10
C ALA A 188 -1.56 16.64 -6.19
N GLY A 189 -0.85 15.84 -6.99
CA GLY A 189 -1.40 15.11 -8.13
C GLY A 189 -2.77 14.46 -7.89
N ASP A 190 -3.57 14.33 -8.95
CA ASP A 190 -5.01 14.01 -8.90
C ASP A 190 -5.39 13.00 -7.81
N LEU A 191 -5.91 13.54 -6.71
CA LEU A 191 -6.40 12.76 -5.57
C LEU A 191 -7.77 12.19 -5.92
N LYS A 192 -7.86 10.87 -6.03
CA LYS A 192 -9.12 10.17 -6.32
C LYS A 192 -9.88 9.94 -5.02
N LEU A 193 -10.94 10.73 -4.82
CA LEU A 193 -11.82 10.66 -3.66
C LEU A 193 -13.09 9.86 -3.97
N SER A 194 -13.57 9.09 -2.99
CA SER A 194 -14.89 8.46 -3.08
C SER A 194 -16.01 9.50 -2.94
N ALA A 195 -17.23 9.17 -3.36
CA ALA A 195 -18.39 10.06 -3.18
C ALA A 195 -18.60 10.46 -1.71
N LYS A 196 -18.28 9.58 -0.75
CA LYS A 196 -18.36 9.87 0.69
C LYS A 196 -17.26 10.86 1.11
N ASP A 197 -16.03 10.65 0.67
CA ASP A 197 -14.90 11.53 1.01
C ASP A 197 -15.03 12.91 0.34
N THR A 198 -15.58 12.98 -0.87
CA THR A 198 -15.89 14.25 -1.55
C THR A 198 -16.94 15.04 -0.77
N ARG A 199 -18.00 14.38 -0.28
CA ARG A 199 -19.01 15.03 0.59
C ARG A 199 -18.41 15.51 1.90
N LEU A 200 -17.54 14.70 2.51
CA LEU A 200 -16.81 15.07 3.73
C LEU A 200 -15.98 16.34 3.49
N LEU A 201 -15.19 16.39 2.41
CA LEU A 201 -14.39 17.56 2.05
C LEU A 201 -15.26 18.81 1.75
N GLN A 202 -16.42 18.64 1.10
CA GLN A 202 -17.37 19.74 0.86
C GLN A 202 -17.96 20.29 2.16
N ARG A 203 -18.29 19.43 3.12
CA ARG A 203 -18.79 19.86 4.44
C ARG A 203 -17.72 20.54 5.27
N LEU A 204 -16.47 20.08 5.18
CA LEU A 204 -15.33 20.78 5.75
C LEU A 204 -15.15 22.18 5.14
N LYS A 205 -15.32 22.32 3.81
CA LYS A 205 -15.32 23.64 3.15
C LYS A 205 -16.40 24.57 3.68
N ALA A 206 -17.54 24.01 4.10
CA ALA A 206 -18.64 24.75 4.71
C ALA A 206 -18.42 25.07 6.21
N GLY A 207 -17.27 24.70 6.79
CA GLY A 207 -16.92 24.99 8.18
C GLY A 207 -17.49 23.99 9.20
N ALA A 208 -17.93 22.80 8.77
CA ALA A 208 -18.50 21.79 9.65
C ALA A 208 -17.48 21.28 10.69
N THR A 209 -17.95 21.08 11.93
CA THR A 209 -17.13 20.50 13.01
C THR A 209 -17.03 18.98 12.89
N VAL A 210 -16.10 18.36 13.63
CA VAL A 210 -15.95 16.89 13.67
C VAL A 210 -17.25 16.22 14.11
N ASP A 211 -17.92 16.76 15.13
CA ASP A 211 -19.17 16.21 15.66
C ASP A 211 -20.32 16.31 14.66
N GLU A 212 -20.42 17.45 13.96
CA GLU A 212 -21.41 17.64 12.89
C GLU A 212 -21.16 16.69 11.70
N LEU A 213 -19.90 16.43 11.34
CA LEU A 213 -19.54 15.48 10.30
C LEU A 213 -19.92 14.06 10.68
N CYS A 214 -19.68 13.66 11.93
CA CYS A 214 -20.09 12.34 12.44
C CYS A 214 -21.61 12.18 12.37
N ALA A 215 -22.36 13.19 12.87
CA ALA A 215 -23.82 13.16 12.87
C ALA A 215 -24.43 13.17 11.46
N THR A 216 -23.90 13.99 10.55
CA THR A 216 -24.49 14.17 9.20
C THR A 216 -24.17 13.00 8.27
N LEU A 217 -22.97 12.41 8.38
CA LEU A 217 -22.49 11.37 7.46
C LEU A 217 -22.65 9.96 8.03
N GLY A 218 -23.02 9.82 9.31
CA GLY A 218 -23.11 8.52 9.99
C GLY A 218 -21.77 7.80 10.05
N LEU A 219 -20.67 8.56 10.16
CA LEU A 219 -19.31 8.03 10.23
C LEU A 219 -18.83 8.03 11.67
N GLU A 220 -18.06 7.00 12.04
CA GLU A 220 -17.38 6.98 13.34
C GLU A 220 -16.33 8.09 13.44
N ARG A 221 -16.19 8.66 14.64
CA ARG A 221 -15.22 9.74 14.91
C ARG A 221 -13.80 9.37 14.47
N ALA A 222 -13.36 8.14 14.75
CA ALA A 222 -12.03 7.67 14.39
C ALA A 222 -11.80 7.67 12.86
N VAL A 223 -12.83 7.35 12.07
CA VAL A 223 -12.76 7.41 10.60
C VAL A 223 -12.63 8.85 10.12
N VAL A 224 -13.42 9.77 10.70
CA VAL A 224 -13.36 11.20 10.36
C VAL A 224 -11.98 11.78 10.68
N LEU A 225 -11.44 11.51 11.88
CA LEU A 225 -10.11 11.99 12.30
C LEU A 225 -8.99 11.51 11.38
N ARG A 226 -8.99 10.23 11.00
CA ARG A 226 -8.00 9.67 10.05
C ARG A 226 -8.07 10.35 8.67
N ARG A 227 -9.27 10.70 8.19
CA ARG A 227 -9.45 11.47 6.95
C ARG A 227 -8.98 12.91 7.08
N LEU A 228 -9.24 13.55 8.22
CA LEU A 228 -8.78 14.90 8.49
C LEU A 228 -7.26 14.99 8.49
N ILE A 229 -6.57 14.06 9.15
CA ILE A 229 -5.11 13.95 9.12
C ILE A 229 -4.61 13.92 7.68
N ALA A 230 -5.18 13.07 6.82
CA ALA A 230 -4.81 13.01 5.42
C ALA A 230 -5.01 14.36 4.70
N PHE A 231 -6.17 15.01 4.89
CA PHE A 231 -6.43 16.31 4.27
C PHE A 231 -5.48 17.40 4.77
N PHE A 232 -5.14 17.43 6.06
CA PHE A 232 -4.19 18.39 6.60
C PHE A 232 -2.78 18.17 6.05
N LEU A 233 -2.31 16.92 6.02
CA LEU A 233 -0.98 16.59 5.47
C LEU A 233 -0.88 17.01 4.01
N LEU A 234 -1.90 16.69 3.21
CA LEU A 234 -1.97 17.03 1.79
C LEU A 234 -2.27 18.52 1.52
N GLY A 235 -2.33 19.37 2.55
CA GLY A 235 -2.60 20.79 2.41
C GLY A 235 -3.99 21.11 1.84
N ARG A 236 -4.95 20.19 1.95
CA ARG A 236 -6.37 20.36 1.60
C ARG A 236 -7.19 20.90 2.77
N ALA A 237 -6.60 21.00 3.95
CA ALA A 237 -7.21 21.55 5.14
C ALA A 237 -6.15 22.27 5.99
N LYS A 238 -6.55 23.28 6.77
CA LYS A 238 -5.75 23.95 7.80
C LYS A 238 -6.61 24.21 9.03
N VAL A 239 -5.99 24.19 10.21
CA VAL A 239 -6.66 24.59 11.46
C VAL A 239 -6.82 26.11 11.46
N SER A 240 -8.00 26.61 11.80
CA SER A 240 -8.31 28.04 11.91
C SER A 240 -8.85 28.37 13.30
N ASP A 241 -8.26 29.38 13.93
CA ASP A 241 -8.74 29.96 15.19
C ASP A 241 -9.94 30.89 14.91
N GLY A 242 -11.11 30.29 14.66
CA GLY A 242 -12.40 30.93 14.95
C GLY A 242 -12.72 32.26 14.25
N LYS A 243 -12.94 32.20 12.94
CA LYS A 243 -14.17 32.63 12.25
C LYS A 243 -13.96 32.15 10.82
N ALA A 244 -14.92 31.45 10.22
CA ALA A 244 -14.91 31.35 8.77
C ALA A 244 -14.75 32.79 8.25
N PRO A 245 -13.79 33.11 7.36
CA PRO A 245 -13.85 34.38 6.67
C PRO A 245 -15.27 34.48 6.13
N PRO A 246 -15.97 35.63 6.29
CA PRO A 246 -17.30 35.77 5.74
C PRO A 246 -17.17 35.33 4.29
N GLN A 247 -17.91 34.28 3.91
CA GLN A 247 -18.15 34.04 2.51
C GLN A 247 -18.63 35.40 2.00
N ALA A 248 -17.82 36.06 1.18
CA ALA A 248 -18.33 37.18 0.40
C ALA A 248 -19.64 36.66 -0.15
N PRO A 249 -20.78 37.35 0.09
CA PRO A 249 -22.07 36.84 -0.33
C PRO A 249 -21.90 36.49 -1.80
N VAL A 250 -21.95 35.19 -2.10
CA VAL A 250 -22.13 34.76 -3.47
C VAL A 250 -23.50 35.31 -3.77
N ALA A 251 -23.52 36.49 -4.39
CA ALA A 251 -24.72 37.07 -4.93
C ALA A 251 -25.37 35.92 -5.68
N ALA A 252 -26.61 35.59 -5.30
CA ALA A 252 -27.42 34.69 -6.09
C ALA A 252 -27.24 35.14 -7.54
N PRO A 253 -26.77 34.28 -8.46
CA PRO A 253 -26.68 34.68 -9.85
C PRO A 253 -28.08 35.21 -10.21
N PRO A 254 -28.18 36.40 -10.82
CA PRO A 254 -29.48 36.89 -11.25
C PRO A 254 -30.16 35.78 -12.05
N PRO A 255 -31.49 35.61 -11.93
CA PRO A 255 -32.19 34.64 -12.77
C PRO A 255 -31.72 34.89 -14.21
N PRO A 256 -31.26 33.86 -14.93
CA PRO A 256 -30.74 34.07 -16.26
C PRO A 256 -31.82 34.81 -17.05
N PRO A 257 -31.49 35.89 -17.79
CA PRO A 257 -32.44 36.39 -18.76
C PRO A 257 -32.84 35.20 -19.62
N SER A 258 -34.12 35.08 -19.92
CA SER A 258 -34.66 34.06 -20.82
C SER A 258 -33.98 34.22 -22.17
N ALA A 259 -32.81 33.61 -22.30
CA ALA A 259 -32.09 33.49 -23.54
C ALA A 259 -32.97 32.60 -24.44
N PRO A 260 -33.19 33.01 -25.69
CA PRO A 260 -33.90 32.17 -26.64
C PRO A 260 -33.21 30.81 -26.70
N ALA A 261 -34.04 29.77 -26.85
CA ALA A 261 -33.62 28.37 -26.88
C ALA A 261 -32.28 28.20 -27.61
N PRO A 262 -31.32 27.44 -27.04
CA PRO A 262 -30.07 27.21 -27.73
C PRO A 262 -30.41 26.58 -29.08
N ALA A 263 -30.09 27.32 -30.16
CA ALA A 263 -30.05 26.72 -31.48
C ALA A 263 -29.18 25.46 -31.35
N PRO A 264 -29.59 24.33 -31.95
CA PRO A 264 -28.85 23.10 -31.84
C PRO A 264 -27.43 23.38 -32.31
N VAL A 265 -26.49 23.41 -31.37
CA VAL A 265 -25.07 23.28 -31.69
C VAL A 265 -24.99 21.97 -32.46
N PRO A 266 -24.54 21.98 -33.72
CA PRO A 266 -24.26 20.74 -34.40
C PRO A 266 -23.34 19.96 -33.47
N ALA A 267 -23.70 18.70 -33.22
CA ALA A 267 -22.81 17.78 -32.54
C ALA A 267 -21.40 18.02 -33.10
N ALA A 268 -20.44 18.32 -32.22
CA ALA A 268 -19.03 18.32 -32.58
C ALA A 268 -18.84 17.09 -33.47
N PRO A 269 -18.31 17.24 -34.71
CA PRO A 269 -18.27 16.14 -35.64
C PRO A 269 -17.67 14.98 -34.89
N ALA A 270 -18.47 13.92 -34.72
CA ALA A 270 -17.99 12.66 -34.22
C ALA A 270 -16.96 12.24 -35.26
N GLY A 271 -15.71 12.64 -35.00
CA GLY A 271 -14.58 12.21 -35.78
C GLY A 271 -14.67 10.70 -35.84
N VAL A 272 -14.38 10.15 -37.02
CA VAL A 272 -14.25 8.72 -37.28
C VAL A 272 -13.87 7.95 -36.01
N PRO A 273 -14.60 6.88 -35.64
CA PRO A 273 -14.36 6.15 -34.39
C PRO A 273 -12.94 5.59 -34.44
N PHE A 274 -11.98 6.30 -33.85
CA PHE A 274 -10.58 5.99 -34.03
C PHE A 274 -10.14 5.08 -32.89
N LEU A 275 -10.02 3.80 -33.23
CA LEU A 275 -9.40 2.72 -32.46
C LEU A 275 -10.06 2.47 -31.09
N ASP A 276 -11.03 1.56 -31.07
CA ASP A 276 -11.65 1.11 -29.83
C ASP A 276 -10.61 0.62 -28.81
N GLU A 277 -10.89 0.88 -27.53
CA GLU A 277 -10.09 0.44 -26.38
C GLU A 277 -10.21 -1.08 -26.20
N ASP A 278 -9.61 -1.86 -27.09
CA ASP A 278 -9.70 -3.31 -27.15
C ASP A 278 -8.67 -4.00 -26.24
N ALA A 279 -8.94 -5.27 -25.89
CA ALA A 279 -8.10 -6.06 -25.00
C ALA A 279 -6.67 -6.21 -25.53
N ALA A 280 -6.51 -6.34 -26.85
CA ALA A 280 -5.19 -6.47 -27.47
C ALA A 280 -4.36 -5.19 -27.32
N ALA A 281 -4.95 -4.00 -27.50
CA ALA A 281 -4.24 -2.75 -27.27
C ALA A 281 -3.86 -2.56 -25.79
N LYS A 282 -4.73 -2.97 -24.85
CA LYS A 282 -4.40 -2.96 -23.41
C LYS A 282 -3.24 -3.87 -23.10
N ASP A 283 -3.24 -5.10 -23.60
CA ASP A 283 -2.18 -6.07 -23.35
C ASP A 283 -0.86 -5.65 -24.00
N LEU A 284 -0.90 -5.06 -25.20
CA LEU A 284 0.28 -4.50 -25.85
C LEU A 284 0.84 -3.31 -25.04
N LEU A 285 -0.03 -2.39 -24.59
CA LEU A 285 0.36 -1.30 -23.70
C LEU A 285 1.00 -1.83 -22.41
N GLY A 286 0.39 -2.85 -21.79
CA GLY A 286 0.91 -3.48 -20.58
C GLY A 286 2.27 -4.14 -20.79
N ALA A 287 2.46 -4.87 -21.89
CA ALA A 287 3.72 -5.54 -22.20
C ALA A 287 4.86 -4.54 -22.46
N GLU A 288 4.60 -3.46 -23.19
CA GLU A 288 5.59 -2.41 -23.42
C GLU A 288 5.91 -1.68 -22.12
N LEU A 289 4.90 -1.33 -21.30
CA LEU A 289 5.12 -0.74 -19.98
C LEU A 289 6.04 -1.60 -19.11
N LEU A 290 5.80 -2.91 -19.03
CA LEU A 290 6.59 -3.82 -18.19
C LEU A 290 8.08 -3.88 -18.55
N SER A 291 8.45 -3.55 -19.79
CA SER A 291 9.80 -3.77 -20.31
C SER A 291 10.54 -2.50 -20.74
N PHE A 292 9.85 -1.37 -20.95
CA PHE A 292 10.48 -0.21 -21.60
C PHE A 292 11.69 0.34 -20.87
N ARG A 293 11.70 0.35 -19.52
CA ARG A 293 12.85 0.86 -18.73
C ARG A 293 14.09 -0.02 -18.82
N ALA A 294 13.92 -1.31 -19.14
CA ALA A 294 15.04 -2.24 -19.30
C ALA A 294 15.59 -2.26 -20.73
N LYS A 295 14.86 -1.69 -21.71
CA LYS A 295 15.26 -1.66 -23.12
C LYS A 295 16.18 -0.47 -23.38
N ASP A 296 17.22 -0.70 -24.18
CA ASP A 296 17.99 0.40 -24.76
C ASP A 296 17.18 1.10 -25.88
N PRO A 297 17.59 2.29 -26.36
CA PRO A 297 16.86 3.00 -27.41
C PRO A 297 16.64 2.19 -28.70
N PHE A 298 17.56 1.27 -29.04
CA PHE A 298 17.42 0.43 -30.23
C PHE A 298 16.32 -0.61 -30.03
N ASP A 299 16.32 -1.30 -28.89
CA ASP A 299 15.32 -2.32 -28.54
C ASP A 299 13.94 -1.70 -28.30
N LEU A 300 13.90 -0.49 -27.77
CA LEU A 300 12.66 0.25 -27.55
C LEU A 300 11.95 0.58 -28.89
N LEU A 301 12.72 0.99 -29.90
CA LEU A 301 12.19 1.25 -31.24
C LEU A 301 12.11 -0.01 -32.12
N GLY A 302 12.80 -1.09 -31.74
CA GLY A 302 12.88 -2.34 -32.52
C GLY A 302 13.78 -2.24 -33.74
N VAL A 303 14.89 -1.51 -33.64
CA VAL A 303 15.81 -1.23 -34.76
C VAL A 303 17.21 -1.83 -34.52
N SER A 304 17.92 -2.14 -35.62
CA SER A 304 19.31 -2.60 -35.58
C SER A 304 20.28 -1.45 -35.23
N PRO A 305 21.45 -1.72 -34.62
CA PRO A 305 22.50 -0.71 -34.45
C PRO A 305 22.90 0.01 -35.74
N ASP A 306 22.80 -0.67 -36.89
CA ASP A 306 23.17 -0.16 -38.22
C ASP A 306 22.00 0.48 -38.99
N VAL A 307 20.95 0.91 -38.27
CA VAL A 307 19.74 1.49 -38.87
C VAL A 307 20.04 2.77 -39.65
N GLN A 308 19.46 2.87 -40.85
CA GLN A 308 19.51 4.09 -41.67
C GLN A 308 18.49 5.13 -41.16
N PRO A 309 18.73 6.45 -41.31
CA PRO A 309 17.85 7.49 -40.77
C PRO A 309 16.38 7.36 -41.19
N THR A 310 16.12 7.00 -42.45
CA THR A 310 14.74 6.80 -42.97
C THR A 310 14.05 5.58 -42.35
N ALA A 311 14.80 4.50 -42.12
CA ALA A 311 14.29 3.31 -41.45
C ALA A 311 14.01 3.58 -39.96
N LEU A 312 14.86 4.37 -39.30
CA LEU A 312 14.66 4.82 -37.92
C LEU A 312 13.38 5.67 -37.78
N GLN A 313 13.17 6.63 -38.68
CA GLN A 313 11.95 7.46 -38.69
C GLN A 313 10.69 6.61 -38.90
N ARG A 314 10.72 5.66 -39.83
CA ARG A 314 9.60 4.72 -40.04
C ARG A 314 9.31 3.87 -38.81
N ALA A 315 10.35 3.37 -38.12
CA ALA A 315 10.19 2.57 -36.91
C ALA A 315 9.56 3.39 -35.78
N TYR A 316 10.03 4.63 -35.56
CA TYR A 316 9.44 5.54 -34.57
C TYR A 316 7.97 5.85 -34.85
N LEU A 317 7.62 6.16 -36.11
CA LEU A 317 6.24 6.41 -36.51
C LEU A 317 5.35 5.18 -36.34
N ALA A 318 5.86 3.98 -36.66
CA ALA A 318 5.13 2.73 -36.46
C ALA A 318 4.85 2.46 -34.97
N ARG A 319 5.85 2.66 -34.09
CA ARG A 319 5.68 2.52 -32.64
C ARG A 319 4.69 3.54 -32.07
N SER A 320 4.83 4.80 -32.46
CA SER A 320 3.95 5.89 -32.00
C SER A 320 2.51 5.74 -32.51
N GLY A 321 2.34 5.21 -33.73
CA GLY A 321 1.03 4.93 -34.32
C GLY A 321 0.34 3.70 -33.76
N ALA A 322 1.08 2.76 -33.15
CA ALA A 322 0.50 1.56 -32.52
C ALA A 322 -0.20 1.87 -31.19
N LEU A 323 0.35 2.80 -30.41
CA LEU A 323 -0.13 3.18 -29.07
C LEU A 323 -0.38 4.69 -28.91
N PRO A 324 -1.19 5.34 -29.76
CA PRO A 324 -1.44 6.77 -29.62
C PRO A 324 -2.27 7.02 -28.34
N PRO A 325 -1.95 8.05 -27.52
CA PRO A 325 -2.70 8.33 -26.29
C PRO A 325 -4.21 8.51 -26.50
N GLY A 326 -4.60 9.10 -27.63
CA GLY A 326 -6.00 9.32 -28.00
C GLY A 326 -6.82 8.04 -28.20
N ARG A 327 -6.18 6.88 -28.39
CA ARG A 327 -6.86 5.57 -28.48
C ARG A 327 -7.54 5.17 -27.17
N PHE A 328 -7.02 5.63 -26.04
CA PHE A 328 -7.49 5.21 -24.72
C PHE A 328 -8.52 6.20 -24.15
N GLN A 329 -9.68 5.68 -23.75
CA GLN A 329 -10.76 6.49 -23.18
C GLN A 329 -10.50 6.76 -21.70
N SER A 330 -9.99 5.75 -20.97
CA SER A 330 -9.59 5.90 -19.58
C SER A 330 -8.41 6.88 -19.44
N ALA A 331 -8.55 7.89 -18.58
CA ALA A 331 -7.50 8.85 -18.27
C ALA A 331 -6.21 8.16 -17.77
N GLU A 332 -6.34 7.06 -17.01
CA GLU A 332 -5.18 6.31 -16.52
C GLU A 332 -4.42 5.60 -17.65
N LEU A 333 -5.14 5.02 -18.61
CA LEU A 333 -4.52 4.37 -19.76
C LEU A 333 -3.88 5.40 -20.70
N ARG A 334 -4.51 6.55 -20.86
CA ARG A 334 -3.98 7.67 -21.64
C ARG A 334 -2.66 8.17 -21.07
N GLN A 335 -2.59 8.44 -19.77
CA GLN A 335 -1.34 8.84 -19.09
C GLN A 335 -0.22 7.79 -19.26
N LYS A 336 -0.57 6.50 -19.18
CA LYS A 336 0.40 5.41 -19.41
C LYS A 336 0.89 5.36 -20.87
N ALA A 337 0.01 5.63 -21.83
CA ALA A 337 0.40 5.72 -23.24
C ALA A 337 1.26 6.96 -23.53
N GLU A 338 0.97 8.10 -22.89
CA GLU A 338 1.79 9.32 -22.97
C GLU A 338 3.22 9.07 -22.47
N LEU A 339 3.37 8.37 -21.34
CA LEU A 339 4.67 7.97 -20.81
C LEU A 339 5.50 7.16 -21.83
N LEU A 340 4.88 6.20 -22.52
CA LEU A 340 5.56 5.42 -23.55
C LEU A 340 5.88 6.27 -24.79
N ALA A 341 4.95 7.14 -25.21
CA ALA A 341 5.19 8.04 -26.33
C ALA A 341 6.39 8.96 -26.07
N GLU A 342 6.51 9.47 -24.85
CA GLU A 342 7.67 10.27 -24.42
C GLU A 342 8.97 9.44 -24.43
N ALA A 343 8.92 8.19 -23.96
CA ALA A 343 10.07 7.28 -24.01
C ALA A 343 10.50 6.98 -25.46
N PHE A 344 9.54 6.74 -26.37
CA PHE A 344 9.83 6.55 -27.79
C PHE A 344 10.42 7.81 -28.43
N ALA A 345 9.90 8.99 -28.11
CA ALA A 345 10.43 10.25 -28.61
C ALA A 345 11.87 10.51 -28.12
N ARG A 346 12.14 10.24 -26.84
CA ARG A 346 13.50 10.34 -26.27
C ARG A 346 14.47 9.36 -26.94
N ALA A 347 14.05 8.12 -27.15
CA ALA A 347 14.87 7.12 -27.85
C ALA A 347 15.14 7.52 -29.30
N PHE A 348 14.14 8.04 -30.02
CA PHE A 348 14.33 8.54 -31.38
C PHE A 348 15.30 9.72 -31.42
N GLY A 349 15.14 10.71 -30.53
CA GLY A 349 16.07 11.84 -30.42
C GLY A 349 17.51 11.38 -30.16
N ALA A 350 17.69 10.46 -29.21
CA ALA A 350 19.01 9.91 -28.88
C ALA A 350 19.70 9.16 -30.02
N LEU A 351 18.94 8.56 -30.95
CA LEU A 351 19.48 7.83 -32.11
C LEU A 351 19.54 8.67 -33.39
N CYS A 352 18.81 9.79 -33.46
CA CYS A 352 18.80 10.68 -34.62
C CYS A 352 20.10 11.48 -34.72
N GLU A 353 20.68 11.87 -33.58
CA GLU A 353 21.95 12.58 -33.53
C GLU A 353 23.15 11.62 -33.72
N PRO A 354 24.13 11.95 -34.59
CA PRO A 354 25.29 11.08 -34.83
C PRO A 354 26.08 10.75 -33.56
N GLU A 355 26.25 11.72 -32.68
CA GLU A 355 26.96 11.55 -31.40
C GLU A 355 26.19 10.63 -30.45
N GLY A 356 24.87 10.84 -30.33
CA GLY A 356 23.98 9.99 -29.53
C GLY A 356 23.94 8.54 -30.02
N LEU A 357 23.85 8.34 -31.34
CA LEU A 357 23.89 7.02 -31.97
C LEU A 357 25.18 6.26 -31.61
N GLN A 358 26.34 6.91 -31.76
CA GLN A 358 27.64 6.31 -31.44
C GLN A 358 27.78 6.00 -29.95
N LEU A 359 27.32 6.91 -29.08
CA LEU A 359 27.31 6.68 -27.63
C LEU A 359 26.49 5.44 -27.27
N HIS A 360 25.28 5.31 -27.82
CA HIS A 360 24.41 4.17 -27.53
C HIS A 360 24.93 2.86 -28.14
N ARG A 361 25.62 2.88 -29.30
CA ARG A 361 26.33 1.71 -29.83
C ARG A 361 27.42 1.21 -28.87
N ARG A 362 28.30 2.12 -28.43
CA ARG A 362 29.35 1.79 -27.45
C ARG A 362 28.78 1.26 -26.14
N ARG A 363 27.72 1.88 -25.61
CA ARG A 363 27.03 1.38 -24.40
C ARG A 363 26.50 -0.04 -24.59
N ARG A 364 25.96 -0.35 -25.77
CA ARG A 364 25.44 -1.68 -26.09
C ARG A 364 26.53 -2.74 -26.23
N GLU A 365 27.68 -2.38 -26.80
CA GLU A 365 28.87 -3.23 -26.86
C GLU A 365 29.41 -3.55 -25.46
N VAL A 366 29.61 -2.51 -24.65
CA VAL A 366 30.04 -2.66 -23.24
C VAL A 366 29.03 -3.49 -22.44
N ALA A 367 27.73 -3.29 -22.64
CA ALA A 367 26.70 -4.08 -21.98
C ALA A 367 26.70 -5.55 -22.44
N LYS A 368 26.97 -5.84 -23.72
CA LYS A 368 27.11 -7.22 -24.22
C LYS A 368 28.34 -7.91 -23.64
N GLU A 369 29.47 -7.22 -23.56
CA GLU A 369 30.70 -7.72 -22.94
C GLU A 369 30.50 -7.96 -21.43
N ALA A 370 29.86 -7.01 -20.74
CA ALA A 370 29.50 -7.15 -19.33
C ALA A 370 28.51 -8.29 -19.10
N ALA A 371 27.50 -8.47 -19.95
CA ALA A 371 26.54 -9.58 -19.86
C ALA A 371 27.19 -10.94 -20.15
N GLN A 372 28.16 -11.02 -21.07
CA GLN A 372 28.94 -12.22 -21.31
C GLN A 372 29.84 -12.57 -20.12
N ASN A 373 30.39 -11.57 -19.42
CA ASN A 373 31.18 -11.76 -18.20
C ASN A 373 30.33 -12.04 -16.96
N ALA A 374 29.13 -11.45 -16.84
CA ALA A 374 28.17 -11.69 -15.77
C ALA A 374 27.52 -13.08 -15.88
N ARG A 375 27.27 -13.59 -17.09
CA ARG A 375 26.84 -14.98 -17.32
C ARG A 375 27.86 -16.02 -16.81
N LYS A 376 29.12 -15.64 -16.63
CA LYS A 376 30.17 -16.50 -16.04
C LYS A 376 30.28 -16.38 -14.51
N SER A 377 29.64 -15.40 -13.86
CA SER A 377 29.87 -15.12 -12.43
C SER A 377 28.63 -14.91 -11.54
N THR A 378 27.46 -14.49 -12.05
CA THR A 378 26.42 -13.93 -11.16
C THR A 378 24.97 -14.21 -11.56
N ALA A 379 24.64 -15.45 -11.94
CA ALA A 379 23.23 -15.90 -11.94
C ALA A 379 22.67 -16.12 -10.50
N ALA A 380 23.54 -16.06 -9.47
CA ALA A 380 23.26 -16.56 -8.14
C ALA A 380 22.80 -15.52 -7.10
N GLU A 381 22.88 -14.21 -7.35
CA GLU A 381 22.66 -13.22 -6.29
C GLU A 381 21.27 -12.56 -6.31
N HIS A 382 20.71 -12.29 -7.48
CA HIS A 382 19.38 -11.64 -7.60
C HIS A 382 18.20 -12.61 -7.45
N PHE A 383 18.46 -13.93 -7.48
CA PHE A 383 17.45 -15.00 -7.39
C PHE A 383 17.61 -15.88 -6.17
N ARG A 384 18.51 -15.55 -5.25
CA ARG A 384 18.46 -16.15 -3.92
C ARG A 384 17.14 -15.74 -3.30
N ILE A 385 16.24 -16.71 -3.18
CA ILE A 385 15.24 -16.74 -2.12
C ILE A 385 15.95 -16.18 -0.90
N ARG A 386 15.53 -15.01 -0.39
CA ARG A 386 15.95 -14.62 0.94
C ARG A 386 15.43 -15.74 1.81
N THR A 387 16.32 -16.60 2.29
CA THR A 387 16.01 -17.73 3.18
C THR A 387 15.31 -17.25 4.45
N ASP A 388 15.27 -15.93 4.66
CA ASP A 388 14.70 -15.21 5.79
C ASP A 388 13.34 -14.55 5.48
N LEU A 389 12.56 -15.03 4.49
CA LEU A 389 11.18 -14.55 4.31
C LEU A 389 10.34 -14.92 5.54
N LEU A 390 9.71 -13.91 6.15
CA LEU A 390 8.90 -14.07 7.33
C LEU A 390 7.46 -14.45 6.98
N ASP A 391 6.98 -15.52 7.58
CA ASP A 391 5.61 -15.99 7.48
C ASP A 391 4.96 -16.03 8.87
N ALA A 392 3.81 -15.38 9.02
CA ALA A 392 3.17 -15.24 10.32
C ALA A 392 2.70 -16.59 10.90
N GLY A 393 2.22 -17.51 10.05
CA GLY A 393 1.78 -18.84 10.46
C GLY A 393 2.95 -19.66 11.02
N THR A 394 4.08 -19.66 10.31
CA THR A 394 5.31 -20.33 10.74
C THR A 394 5.82 -19.76 12.06
N GLN A 395 5.84 -18.44 12.23
CA GLN A 395 6.23 -17.81 13.50
C GLN A 395 5.26 -18.21 14.63
N PHE A 396 3.96 -18.22 14.36
CA PHE A 396 2.94 -18.61 15.33
C PHE A 396 3.08 -20.09 15.76
N ASP A 397 3.32 -21.00 14.82
CA ASP A 397 3.47 -22.43 15.10
C ASP A 397 4.72 -22.72 15.94
N GLU A 398 5.83 -22.02 15.67
CA GLU A 398 7.04 -22.08 16.52
C GLU A 398 6.76 -21.52 17.92
N GLY A 399 6.01 -20.41 18.01
CA GLY A 399 5.54 -19.86 19.28
C GLY A 399 4.69 -20.86 20.07
N LEU A 400 3.80 -21.58 19.39
CA LEU A 400 2.94 -22.59 20.01
C LEU A 400 3.73 -23.80 20.53
N LYS A 401 4.75 -24.27 19.78
CA LYS A 401 5.66 -25.33 20.24
C LYS A 401 6.39 -24.92 21.53
N LEU A 402 6.91 -23.70 21.59
CA LEU A 402 7.58 -23.17 22.78
C LEU A 402 6.63 -22.94 23.95
N PHE A 403 5.40 -22.49 23.65
CA PHE A 403 4.38 -22.28 24.67
C PHE A 403 3.98 -23.60 25.33
N ASN A 404 3.76 -24.64 24.53
CA ASN A 404 3.40 -25.97 25.02
C ASN A 404 4.55 -26.68 25.76
N SER A 405 5.81 -26.31 25.48
CA SER A 405 6.97 -26.83 26.22
C SER A 405 7.26 -26.06 27.52
N GLY A 406 6.45 -25.06 27.87
CA GLY A 406 6.60 -24.24 29.07
C GLY A 406 7.56 -23.06 28.93
N ASN A 407 8.17 -22.85 27.76
CA ASN A 407 9.02 -21.70 27.49
C ASN A 407 8.19 -20.48 27.04
N VAL A 408 7.48 -19.89 28.00
CA VAL A 408 6.59 -18.72 27.76
C VAL A 408 7.38 -17.51 27.24
N GLY A 409 8.58 -17.26 27.78
CA GLY A 409 9.40 -16.12 27.35
C GLY A 409 9.86 -16.22 25.89
N GLY A 410 10.17 -17.43 25.43
CA GLY A 410 10.43 -17.72 24.01
C GLY A 410 9.18 -17.56 23.16
N ALA A 411 8.07 -18.17 23.58
CA ALA A 411 6.79 -18.11 22.87
C ALA A 411 6.29 -16.67 22.66
N LEU A 412 6.45 -15.80 23.67
CA LEU A 412 6.03 -14.41 23.62
C LEU A 412 6.68 -13.67 22.44
N LYS A 413 7.99 -13.88 22.21
CA LYS A 413 8.71 -13.28 21.07
C LYS A 413 8.11 -13.70 19.74
N TYR A 414 7.84 -15.00 19.56
CA TYR A 414 7.26 -15.53 18.33
C TYR A 414 5.82 -15.10 18.10
N PHE A 415 5.00 -15.00 19.16
CA PHE A 415 3.65 -14.46 19.05
C PHE A 415 3.64 -12.96 18.73
N GLU A 416 4.57 -12.19 19.28
CA GLU A 416 4.76 -10.80 18.89
C GLU A 416 5.15 -10.69 17.42
N TYR A 417 6.11 -11.49 16.95
CA TYR A 417 6.49 -11.49 15.54
C TYR A 417 5.32 -11.88 14.62
N ALA A 418 4.53 -12.90 15.00
CA ALA A 418 3.35 -13.28 14.24
C ALA A 418 2.32 -12.13 14.18
N CYS A 419 2.11 -11.40 15.28
CA CYS A 419 1.21 -10.25 15.34
C CYS A 419 1.73 -9.03 14.57
N ASP A 420 3.05 -8.81 14.60
CA ASP A 420 3.73 -7.73 13.86
C ASP A 420 3.60 -7.96 12.34
N ILE A 421 3.67 -9.22 11.88
CA ILE A 421 3.48 -9.61 10.47
C ILE A 421 2.00 -9.54 10.09
N GLU A 422 1.14 -10.26 10.81
CA GLU A 422 -0.30 -10.33 10.56
C GLU A 422 -1.06 -10.35 11.89
N PRO A 423 -1.73 -9.25 12.28
CA PRO A 423 -2.40 -9.17 13.57
C PRO A 423 -3.77 -9.87 13.59
N LYS A 424 -3.80 -11.17 13.27
CA LYS A 424 -5.01 -12.02 13.36
C LYS A 424 -5.49 -12.12 14.79
N ALA A 425 -6.81 -12.23 14.99
CA ALA A 425 -7.34 -12.34 16.34
C ALA A 425 -6.77 -13.53 17.11
N ARG A 426 -6.65 -14.69 16.46
CA ARG A 426 -6.01 -15.86 17.07
C ARG A 426 -4.61 -15.55 17.62
N PHE A 427 -3.75 -14.87 16.85
CA PHE A 427 -2.38 -14.58 17.29
C PHE A 427 -2.36 -13.60 18.46
N ARG A 428 -3.20 -12.56 18.40
CA ARG A 428 -3.38 -11.60 19.51
C ARG A 428 -3.89 -12.27 20.78
N ALA A 429 -4.82 -13.21 20.66
CA ALA A 429 -5.37 -13.93 21.81
C ALA A 429 -4.29 -14.75 22.54
N TYR A 430 -3.44 -15.46 21.79
CA TYR A 430 -2.30 -16.19 22.37
C TYR A 430 -1.21 -15.27 22.93
N LEU A 431 -0.96 -14.12 22.28
CA LEU A 431 -0.04 -13.12 22.80
C LEU A 431 -0.52 -12.57 24.16
N ALA A 432 -1.80 -12.21 24.26
CA ALA A 432 -2.41 -11.76 25.52
C ALA A 432 -2.29 -12.84 26.60
N LEU A 433 -2.59 -14.10 26.27
CA LEU A 433 -2.43 -15.22 27.20
C LEU A 433 -0.97 -15.39 27.66
N ALA A 434 -0.01 -15.39 26.74
CA ALA A 434 1.41 -15.54 27.07
C ALA A 434 1.91 -14.40 27.98
N ARG A 435 1.44 -13.17 27.77
CA ARG A 435 1.73 -12.03 28.65
C ARG A 435 1.17 -12.22 30.05
N THR A 436 -0.02 -12.79 30.19
CA THR A 436 -0.58 -13.04 31.54
C THR A 436 0.14 -14.13 32.30
N GLN A 437 0.76 -15.10 31.61
CA GLN A 437 1.52 -16.15 32.29
C GLN A 437 2.83 -15.64 32.91
N SER A 438 3.40 -14.53 32.42
CA SER A 438 4.60 -13.95 33.02
C SER A 438 4.32 -13.12 34.26
N ASP A 439 3.20 -12.39 34.30
CA ASP A 439 2.74 -11.62 35.47
C ASP A 439 1.20 -11.61 35.56
N PRO A 440 0.59 -12.66 36.16
CA PRO A 440 -0.86 -12.81 36.19
C PRO A 440 -1.59 -11.69 36.94
N VAL A 441 -0.97 -11.14 37.99
CA VAL A 441 -1.60 -10.16 38.89
C VAL A 441 -1.65 -8.79 38.22
N ARG A 442 -0.54 -8.36 37.61
CA ARG A 442 -0.46 -7.02 37.00
C ARG A 442 -1.05 -6.98 35.60
N LEU A 443 -0.84 -8.03 34.80
CA LEU A 443 -1.23 -8.05 33.39
C LEU A 443 -2.59 -8.70 33.15
N GLY A 444 -3.11 -9.48 34.11
CA GLY A 444 -4.42 -10.15 34.01
C GLY A 444 -5.57 -9.21 33.63
N PRO A 445 -5.82 -8.11 34.37
CA PRO A 445 -6.90 -7.18 34.05
C PRO A 445 -6.75 -6.50 32.69
N LYS A 446 -5.51 -6.18 32.28
CA LYS A 446 -5.23 -5.56 30.98
C LYS A 446 -5.49 -6.54 29.83
N ALA A 447 -5.03 -7.77 29.96
CA ALA A 447 -5.27 -8.82 28.97
C ALA A 447 -6.76 -9.19 28.89
N LEU A 448 -7.48 -9.14 30.02
CA LEU A 448 -8.93 -9.33 30.01
C LEU A 448 -9.61 -8.25 29.15
N ALA A 449 -9.25 -6.97 29.33
CA ALA A 449 -9.78 -5.89 28.50
C ALA A 449 -9.42 -6.08 27.00
N GLU A 450 -8.15 -6.36 26.70
CA GLU A 450 -7.65 -6.60 25.33
C GLU A 450 -8.42 -7.74 24.62
N LEU A 451 -8.63 -8.87 25.32
CA LEU A 451 -9.42 -9.98 24.78
C LEU A 451 -10.90 -9.62 24.59
N GLY A 452 -11.44 -8.66 25.34
CA GLY A 452 -12.80 -8.17 25.17
C GLY A 452 -12.99 -7.37 23.91
N GLU A 453 -12.08 -6.42 23.68
CA GLU A 453 -12.01 -5.67 22.43
C GLU A 453 -11.85 -6.63 21.25
N LEU A 454 -11.02 -7.66 21.42
CA LEU A 454 -10.81 -8.68 20.40
C LEU A 454 -12.07 -9.49 20.10
N CYS A 455 -12.79 -9.94 21.13
CA CYS A 455 -14.06 -10.64 21.00
C CYS A 455 -15.16 -9.77 20.35
N ALA A 456 -15.14 -8.46 20.60
CA ALA A 456 -16.06 -7.52 19.95
C ALA A 456 -15.70 -7.30 18.47
N ALA A 457 -14.41 -7.19 18.16
CA ALA A 457 -13.91 -6.99 16.80
C ALA A 457 -14.08 -8.23 15.91
N GLU A 458 -13.74 -9.41 16.43
CA GLU A 458 -13.86 -10.70 15.72
C GLU A 458 -14.62 -11.73 16.56
N PRO A 459 -15.97 -11.69 16.56
CA PRO A 459 -16.78 -12.61 17.35
C PRO A 459 -16.63 -14.09 16.99
N SER A 460 -16.05 -14.41 15.82
CA SER A 460 -15.80 -15.76 15.34
C SER A 460 -14.56 -16.44 15.94
N CYS A 461 -13.71 -15.71 16.66
CA CYS A 461 -12.49 -16.28 17.25
C CYS A 461 -12.80 -17.05 18.55
N GLU A 462 -12.87 -18.38 18.44
CA GLU A 462 -13.13 -19.29 19.57
C GLU A 462 -12.10 -19.12 20.70
N GLU A 463 -10.81 -19.07 20.36
CA GLU A 463 -9.74 -18.99 21.35
C GLU A 463 -9.76 -17.68 22.16
N ALA A 464 -10.14 -16.57 21.54
CA ALA A 464 -10.29 -15.29 22.26
C ALA A 464 -11.36 -15.39 23.36
N TRP A 465 -12.53 -15.96 23.05
CA TRP A 465 -13.60 -16.18 24.02
C TRP A 465 -13.18 -17.16 25.12
N ALA A 466 -12.50 -18.25 24.75
CA ALA A 466 -12.01 -19.23 25.71
C ALA A 466 -11.01 -18.61 26.71
N PHE A 467 -9.99 -17.91 26.21
CA PHE A 467 -8.96 -17.29 27.07
C PHE A 467 -9.52 -16.16 27.92
N ARG A 468 -10.47 -15.38 27.40
CA ARG A 468 -11.19 -14.36 28.18
C ARG A 468 -11.96 -15.01 29.33
N GLY A 469 -12.62 -16.15 29.08
CA GLY A 469 -13.32 -16.91 30.11
C GLY A 469 -12.39 -17.47 31.19
N ASP A 470 -11.23 -18.01 30.79
CA ASP A 470 -10.22 -18.52 31.71
C ASP A 470 -9.65 -17.42 32.61
N LEU A 471 -9.32 -16.26 32.04
CA LEU A 471 -8.85 -15.09 32.80
C LEU A 471 -9.92 -14.51 33.71
N ALA A 472 -11.17 -14.38 33.23
CA ALA A 472 -12.29 -13.90 34.03
C ALA A 472 -12.54 -14.82 35.24
N ARG A 473 -12.45 -16.14 35.05
CA ARG A 473 -12.54 -17.11 36.14
C ARG A 473 -11.40 -16.95 37.15
N GLY A 474 -10.17 -16.79 36.69
CA GLY A 474 -9.00 -16.55 37.55
C GLY A 474 -9.07 -15.24 38.35
N LEU A 475 -9.74 -14.22 37.80
CA LEU A 475 -9.97 -12.92 38.44
C LEU A 475 -11.29 -12.86 39.27
N ALA A 476 -11.88 -14.01 39.57
CA ALA A 476 -13.13 -14.13 40.33
C ALA A 476 -14.34 -13.36 39.73
N GLN A 477 -14.44 -13.33 38.40
CA GLN A 477 -15.58 -12.76 37.65
C GLN A 477 -16.43 -13.88 36.99
N PRO A 478 -17.21 -14.65 37.76
CA PRO A 478 -17.90 -15.85 37.27
C PRO A 478 -19.06 -15.58 36.31
N ALA A 479 -19.64 -14.38 36.33
CA ALA A 479 -20.69 -14.00 35.37
C ALA A 479 -20.11 -13.82 33.96
N LEU A 480 -18.98 -13.10 33.86
CA LEU A 480 -18.28 -12.88 32.59
C LEU A 480 -17.70 -14.19 32.05
N ALA A 481 -17.10 -15.02 32.91
CA ALA A 481 -16.56 -16.32 32.50
C ALA A 481 -17.64 -17.23 31.89
N ASP A 482 -18.83 -17.27 32.49
CA ASP A 482 -19.98 -18.04 32.03
C ASP A 482 -20.50 -17.57 30.67
N GLU A 483 -20.56 -16.25 30.43
CA GLU A 483 -20.89 -15.70 29.12
C GLU A 483 -19.86 -16.09 28.06
N CYS A 484 -18.57 -15.91 28.35
CA CYS A 484 -17.49 -16.21 27.42
C CYS A 484 -17.43 -17.70 27.03
N TYR A 485 -17.57 -18.62 28.01
CA TYR A 485 -17.57 -20.05 27.70
C TYR A 485 -18.81 -20.49 26.89
N ARG A 486 -19.99 -19.88 27.08
CA ARG A 486 -21.15 -20.15 26.22
C ARG A 486 -20.89 -19.72 24.78
N LYS A 487 -20.27 -18.55 24.57
CA LYS A 487 -19.89 -18.06 23.24
C LYS A 487 -18.85 -18.98 22.60
N ALA A 488 -17.80 -19.38 23.33
CA ALA A 488 -16.79 -20.33 22.85
C ALA A 488 -17.41 -21.69 22.49
N TYR A 489 -18.31 -22.22 23.32
CA TYR A 489 -19.02 -23.47 23.07
C TYR A 489 -19.93 -23.40 21.84
N ALA A 490 -20.60 -22.27 21.62
CA ALA A 490 -21.42 -22.07 20.41
C ALA A 490 -20.58 -22.08 19.12
N LEU A 491 -19.33 -21.61 19.18
CA LEU A 491 -18.40 -21.63 18.04
C LEU A 491 -17.79 -23.02 17.81
N ASN A 492 -17.49 -23.77 18.88
CA ASN A 492 -16.93 -25.11 18.79
C ASN A 492 -17.53 -26.06 19.85
N PRO A 493 -18.68 -26.70 19.55
CA PRO A 493 -19.36 -27.58 20.51
C PRO A 493 -18.59 -28.86 20.85
N ASN A 494 -17.61 -29.26 20.02
CA ASN A 494 -16.86 -30.50 20.19
C ASN A 494 -15.79 -30.41 21.31
N GLN A 495 -15.47 -29.20 21.76
CA GLN A 495 -14.48 -28.95 22.82
C GLN A 495 -15.08 -29.19 24.21
N LYS A 496 -14.80 -30.35 24.79
CA LYS A 496 -15.30 -30.76 26.13
C LYS A 496 -14.93 -29.78 27.25
N ARG A 497 -13.79 -29.08 27.12
CA ARG A 497 -13.29 -28.12 28.13
C ARG A 497 -14.30 -27.03 28.50
N TYR A 498 -15.13 -26.58 27.56
CA TYR A 498 -16.11 -25.52 27.81
C TYR A 498 -17.29 -26.02 28.63
N ALA A 499 -17.80 -27.22 28.32
CA ALA A 499 -18.88 -27.84 29.06
C ALA A 499 -18.47 -28.11 30.52
N GLU A 500 -17.25 -28.61 30.72
CA GLU A 500 -16.68 -28.83 32.05
C GLU A 500 -16.52 -27.52 32.83
N ALA A 501 -16.00 -26.47 32.21
CA ALA A 501 -15.86 -25.15 32.84
C ALA A 501 -17.22 -24.54 33.24
N LEU A 502 -18.24 -24.65 32.38
CA LEU A 502 -19.61 -24.19 32.67
C LEU A 502 -20.24 -24.97 33.84
N GLN A 503 -20.02 -26.29 33.91
CA GLN A 503 -20.49 -27.11 35.02
C GLN A 503 -19.82 -26.74 36.35
N GLN A 504 -18.51 -26.47 36.32
CA GLN A 504 -17.77 -26.02 37.51
C GLN A 504 -18.29 -24.67 38.01
N LEU A 505 -18.51 -23.70 37.12
CA LEU A 505 -19.10 -22.40 37.47
C LEU A 505 -20.52 -22.54 38.05
N ALA A 506 -21.33 -23.45 37.51
CA ALA A 506 -22.67 -23.71 38.02
C ALA A 506 -22.67 -24.35 39.42
N ARG A 507 -21.69 -25.22 39.73
CA ARG A 507 -21.52 -25.80 41.07
C ARG A 507 -21.05 -24.74 42.08
N GLY A 508 -20.13 -23.86 41.68
CA GLY A 508 -19.63 -22.77 42.53
C GLY A 508 -20.66 -21.67 42.84
N ARG A 509 -21.77 -21.56 42.08
CA ARG A 509 -22.90 -20.68 42.42
C ARG A 509 -23.87 -21.29 43.43
N LYS A 510 -23.79 -22.60 43.68
CA LYS A 510 -24.69 -23.36 44.57
C LYS A 510 -24.09 -23.70 45.93
N ALA A 511 -22.77 -23.54 46.07
CA ALA A 511 -22.05 -23.57 47.34
C ALA A 511 -21.89 -22.13 47.84
#